data_AF-A0A382Z0B7-F1
#
_entry.id   AF-A0A382Z0B7-F1
#
_cell.length_a   1.000
_cell.length_b   1.000
_cell.length_c   1.000
_cell.angle_alpha   90.00
_cell.angle_beta   90.00
_cell.angle_gamma   90.00
#
_symmetry.space_group_name_H-M   'P 1'
#
loop_
_entity.id
_entity.type
_entity.pdbx_description
1 polymer ?
#
loop_
_entity_poly.entity_id
_entity_poly.type
_entity_poly.pdbx_seq_one_letter_code
_entity_poly.pdbx_strand_id
1 'polypeptide(L)'
;MDEINIEIPLAVNETERNYVPGTPECISLKSRLVEMENESFDIPIIIGGKEINTGNKGRCCKPHNHQDILAEYHKAGTEEIQQAIDFAMNAWYSWSNTPL
;
A
#
# COMPACT_ATOMS: atom_id res chain seq x y z
N MET A 1 12.96 -25.83 26.83
CA MET A 1 12.16 -25.02 25.90
C MET A 1 11.42 -24.06 26.78
N ASP A 2 11.88 -22.81 26.84
CA ASP A 2 11.19 -21.79 27.62
C ASP A 2 9.84 -21.54 26.94
N GLU A 3 8.76 -21.68 27.68
CA GLU A 3 7.41 -21.35 27.22
C GLU A 3 7.37 -19.84 26.96
N ILE A 4 7.39 -19.44 25.69
CA ILE A 4 7.15 -18.05 25.30
C ILE A 4 5.66 -17.79 25.50
N ASN A 5 5.30 -17.03 26.53
CA ASN A 5 3.93 -16.58 26.76
C ASN A 5 3.66 -15.32 25.94
N ILE A 6 2.89 -15.46 24.86
CA ILE A 6 2.54 -14.36 23.95
C ILE A 6 1.13 -13.88 24.30
N GLU A 7 1.05 -12.69 24.86
CA GLU A 7 -0.23 -12.03 25.13
C GLU A 7 -0.65 -11.25 23.87
N ILE A 8 -1.61 -11.82 23.12
CA ILE A 8 -2.21 -11.16 21.97
C ILE A 8 -3.23 -10.13 22.49
N PRO A 9 -3.10 -8.84 22.14
CA PRO A 9 -4.05 -7.83 22.60
C PRO A 9 -5.45 -8.12 22.06
N LEU A 10 -6.47 -7.88 22.88
CA LEU A 10 -7.86 -8.04 22.45
C LEU A 10 -8.16 -7.07 21.31
N ALA A 11 -8.57 -7.63 20.17
CA ALA A 11 -9.03 -6.84 19.04
C ALA A 11 -10.34 -6.14 19.40
N VAL A 12 -10.34 -4.81 19.31
CA VAL A 12 -11.53 -3.96 19.43
C VAL A 12 -11.78 -3.26 18.09
N ASN A 13 -13.02 -2.93 17.79
CA ASN A 13 -13.33 -2.18 16.58
C ASN A 13 -12.65 -0.81 16.60
N GLU A 14 -12.05 -0.42 15.47
CA GLU A 14 -11.55 0.94 15.28
C GLU A 14 -12.71 1.94 15.43
N THR A 15 -12.46 3.05 16.11
CA THR A 15 -13.53 4.03 16.40
C THR A 15 -13.86 4.84 15.14
N GLU A 16 -15.15 4.91 14.80
CA GLU A 16 -15.60 5.79 13.72
C GLU A 16 -15.40 7.26 14.08
N ARG A 17 -14.78 7.98 13.14
CA ARG A 17 -14.60 9.43 13.24
C ARG A 17 -15.75 10.14 12.56
N ASN A 18 -16.26 11.22 13.14
CA ASN A 18 -17.43 11.93 12.62
C ASN A 18 -17.09 13.07 11.64
N TYR A 19 -15.82 13.49 11.57
CA TYR A 19 -15.30 14.53 10.67
C TYR A 19 -16.09 15.84 10.70
N VAL A 20 -16.63 16.21 11.86
CA VAL A 20 -17.39 17.44 12.06
C VAL A 20 -16.51 18.67 11.73
N PRO A 21 -17.07 19.76 11.17
CA PRO A 21 -16.27 20.93 10.83
C PRO A 21 -15.45 21.48 12.00
N GLY A 22 -14.14 21.68 11.77
CA GLY A 22 -13.22 22.26 12.74
C GLY A 22 -12.54 21.24 13.67
N THR A 23 -12.90 19.95 13.61
CA THR A 23 -12.20 18.92 14.38
C THR A 23 -10.83 18.59 13.77
N PRO A 24 -9.86 18.06 14.55
CA PRO A 24 -8.53 17.70 14.06
C PRO A 24 -8.55 16.73 12.88
N GLU A 25 -9.45 15.74 12.89
CA GLU A 25 -9.58 14.76 11.81
C GLU A 25 -10.16 15.37 10.52
N CYS A 26 -11.08 16.33 10.63
CA CYS A 26 -11.61 17.06 9.48
C CYS A 26 -10.53 17.94 8.85
N ILE A 27 -9.75 18.63 9.68
CA ILE A 27 -8.62 19.46 9.24
C ILE A 27 -7.55 18.58 8.57
N SER A 28 -7.15 17.48 9.21
CA SER A 28 -6.16 16.55 8.67
C SER A 28 -6.59 15.96 7.32
N LEU A 29 -7.85 15.55 7.18
CA LEU A 29 -8.38 15.03 5.92
C LEU A 29 -8.34 16.08 4.81
N LYS A 30 -8.80 17.32 5.09
CA LYS A 30 -8.78 18.40 4.11
C LYS A 30 -7.37 18.78 3.68
N SER A 31 -6.42 18.86 4.63
CA SER A 31 -5.01 19.11 4.31
C SER A 31 -4.46 18.03 3.40
N ARG A 32 -4.70 16.75 3.71
CA ARG A 32 -4.19 15.66 2.88
C ARG A 32 -4.81 15.64 1.48
N LEU A 33 -6.11 15.96 1.36
CA LEU A 33 -6.76 16.09 0.05
C LEU A 33 -6.10 17.19 -0.79
N VAL A 34 -5.81 18.36 -0.20
CA VAL A 34 -5.12 19.46 -0.90
C VAL A 34 -3.69 19.06 -1.30
N GLU A 35 -2.96 18.37 -0.43
CA GLU A 35 -1.62 17.86 -0.77
C GLU A 35 -1.69 16.88 -1.95
N MET A 36 -2.57 15.88 -1.87
CA MET A 36 -2.73 14.88 -2.93
C MET A 36 -3.23 15.46 -4.25
N GLU A 37 -4.00 16.54 -4.21
CA GLU A 37 -4.46 17.25 -5.41
C GLU A 37 -3.30 17.84 -6.21
N ASN A 38 -2.18 18.15 -5.54
CA ASN A 38 -0.99 18.76 -6.15
C ASN A 38 0.17 17.77 -6.33
N GLU A 39 -0.02 16.51 -5.96
CA GLU A 39 0.97 15.44 -6.11
C GLU A 39 0.61 14.56 -7.32
N SER A 40 1.62 14.14 -8.07
CA SER A 40 1.50 13.08 -9.06
C SER A 40 2.46 11.95 -8.67
N PHE A 41 1.95 10.73 -8.56
CA PHE A 41 2.74 9.59 -8.14
C PHE A 41 3.22 8.74 -9.33
N ASP A 42 4.44 8.21 -9.23
CA ASP A 42 4.92 7.13 -10.08
C ASP A 42 4.93 5.85 -9.23
N ILE A 43 4.07 4.90 -9.59
CA ILE A 43 3.82 3.70 -8.78
C ILE A 43 4.63 2.53 -9.37
N PRO A 44 5.74 2.12 -8.72
CA PRO A 44 6.55 1.00 -9.17
C PRO A 44 5.84 -0.33 -8.89
N ILE A 45 6.34 -1.39 -9.52
CA ILE A 45 6.07 -2.75 -9.05
C ILE A 45 7.02 -3.01 -7.88
N ILE A 46 6.53 -3.60 -6.78
CA ILE A 46 7.38 -3.98 -5.64
C ILE A 46 7.52 -5.49 -5.61
N ILE A 47 8.73 -5.99 -5.81
CA ILE A 47 9.06 -7.42 -5.71
C ILE A 47 10.17 -7.59 -4.67
N GLY A 48 9.88 -8.33 -3.62
CA GLY A 48 10.85 -8.60 -2.55
C GLY A 48 11.40 -7.35 -1.87
N GLY A 49 10.57 -6.32 -1.73
CA GLY A 49 10.96 -5.04 -1.15
C GLY A 49 11.76 -4.12 -2.08
N LYS A 50 11.92 -4.49 -3.37
CA LYS A 50 12.57 -3.65 -4.36
C LYS A 50 11.57 -3.07 -5.34
N GLU A 51 11.75 -1.79 -5.65
CA GLU A 51 10.99 -1.10 -6.69
C GLU A 51 11.50 -1.46 -8.09
N ILE A 52 10.58 -1.76 -9.00
CA ILE A 52 10.85 -2.10 -10.39
C ILE A 52 10.02 -1.18 -11.30
N ASN A 53 10.74 -0.45 -12.15
CA ASN A 53 10.19 0.51 -13.09
C ASN A 53 10.28 -0.03 -14.51
N THR A 54 9.20 -0.65 -15.00
CA THR A 54 9.13 -1.29 -16.33
C THR A 54 9.04 -0.32 -17.51
N GLY A 55 8.81 0.97 -17.26
CA GLY A 55 8.45 1.97 -18.28
C GLY A 55 7.08 1.76 -18.96
N ASN A 56 6.49 0.56 -18.90
CA ASN A 56 5.18 0.26 -19.46
C ASN A 56 4.07 0.77 -18.52
N LYS A 57 3.71 2.04 -18.66
CA LYS A 57 2.82 2.72 -17.71
C LYS A 57 1.33 2.60 -18.04
N GLY A 58 0.51 2.55 -17.00
CA GLY A 58 -0.93 2.83 -17.01
C GLY A 58 -1.22 4.08 -16.16
N ARG A 59 -2.43 4.62 -16.25
CA ARG A 59 -2.83 5.84 -15.52
C ARG A 59 -3.89 5.54 -14.47
N CYS A 60 -3.73 6.15 -13.30
CA CYS A 60 -4.73 6.21 -12.24
C CYS A 60 -5.40 7.59 -12.32
N CYS A 61 -6.66 7.62 -12.76
CA CYS A 61 -7.44 8.85 -12.86
C CYS A 61 -8.43 8.97 -11.69
N LYS A 62 -8.82 10.21 -11.36
CA LYS A 62 -9.87 10.45 -10.37
C LYS A 62 -11.23 10.10 -10.98
N PRO A 63 -12.03 9.19 -10.40
CA PRO A 63 -13.32 8.80 -10.99
C PRO A 63 -14.33 9.95 -11.11
N HIS A 64 -14.22 10.97 -10.26
CA HIS A 64 -15.07 12.17 -10.32
C HIS A 64 -14.50 13.28 -11.24
N ASN A 65 -13.24 13.14 -11.69
CA ASN A 65 -12.57 14.06 -12.61
C ASN A 65 -11.52 13.32 -13.45
N HIS A 66 -11.97 12.61 -14.48
CA HIS A 66 -11.13 11.69 -15.27
C HIS A 66 -9.97 12.36 -16.03
N GLN A 67 -10.03 13.69 -16.21
CA GLN A 67 -8.94 14.47 -16.84
C GLN A 67 -7.75 14.65 -15.90
N ASP A 68 -8.00 14.51 -14.61
CA ASP A 68 -6.99 14.63 -13.57
C ASP A 68 -6.37 13.24 -13.29
N ILE A 69 -5.07 13.15 -13.57
CA ILE A 69 -4.27 11.94 -13.43
C ILE A 69 -3.51 12.04 -12.11
N LEU A 70 -3.93 11.24 -11.13
CA LEU A 70 -3.32 11.19 -9.80
C LEU A 70 -1.98 10.47 -9.82
N ALA A 71 -1.85 9.44 -10.67
CA ALA A 71 -0.63 8.65 -10.74
C ALA A 71 -0.48 7.96 -12.08
N GLU A 72 0.77 7.59 -12.40
CA GLU A 72 1.06 6.55 -13.38
C GLU A 72 1.61 5.32 -12.65
N TYR A 73 1.26 4.12 -13.10
CA TYR A 73 1.74 2.88 -12.50
C TYR A 73 2.42 2.00 -13.52
N HIS A 74 3.45 1.29 -13.09
CA HIS A 74 4.16 0.32 -13.92
C HIS A 74 3.37 -0.97 -14.05
N LYS A 75 3.05 -1.37 -15.28
CA LYS A 75 2.40 -2.66 -15.57
C LYS A 75 3.45 -3.77 -15.61
N ALA A 76 3.15 -4.87 -14.94
CA ALA A 76 3.96 -6.08 -14.94
C ALA A 76 3.87 -6.82 -16.28
N GLY A 77 5.00 -7.27 -16.80
CA GLY A 77 5.10 -8.24 -17.86
C GLY A 77 5.37 -9.65 -17.33
N THR A 78 5.62 -10.59 -18.24
CA THR A 78 5.92 -11.98 -17.89
C THR A 78 7.17 -12.11 -17.02
N GLU A 79 8.18 -11.26 -17.22
CA GLU A 79 9.41 -11.28 -16.46
C GLU A 79 9.18 -10.90 -14.99
N GLU A 80 8.52 -9.78 -14.73
CA GLU A 80 8.23 -9.33 -13.37
C GLU A 80 7.32 -10.33 -12.64
N ILE A 81 6.37 -10.94 -13.35
CA ILE A 81 5.52 -11.99 -12.77
C ILE A 81 6.36 -13.19 -12.33
N GLN A 82 7.29 -13.67 -13.16
CA GLN A 82 8.14 -14.79 -12.79
C GLN A 82 9.06 -14.45 -11.61
N GLN A 83 9.66 -13.25 -11.62
CA GLN A 83 10.46 -12.76 -10.48
C GLN A 83 9.66 -12.72 -9.19
N ALA A 84 8.39 -12.29 -9.24
CA ALA A 84 7.51 -12.23 -8.09
C ALA A 84 7.21 -13.63 -7.54
N ILE A 85 6.94 -14.60 -8.42
CA ILE A 85 6.72 -16.00 -8.04
C ILE A 85 7.96 -16.57 -7.35
N ASP A 86 9.12 -16.44 -7.99
CA ASP A 86 10.37 -17.00 -7.47
C ASP A 86 10.70 -16.40 -6.10
N PHE A 87 10.54 -15.07 -5.95
CA PHE A 87 10.77 -14.42 -4.67
C PHE A 87 9.79 -14.88 -3.59
N ALA A 88 8.48 -14.96 -3.92
CA ALA A 88 7.47 -15.39 -2.97
C ALA A 88 7.71 -16.83 -2.50
N MET A 89 8.08 -17.74 -3.40
CA MET A 89 8.42 -19.13 -3.07
C MET A 89 9.65 -19.23 -2.17
N ASN A 90 10.67 -18.40 -2.42
CA ASN A 90 11.86 -18.36 -1.56
C ASN A 90 11.54 -17.80 -0.17
N ALA A 91 10.78 -16.70 -0.09
CA ALA A 91 10.39 -16.05 1.17
C ALA A 91 9.46 -16.92 2.02
N TRP A 92 8.66 -17.78 1.37
CA TRP A 92 7.74 -18.70 2.05
C TRP A 92 8.46 -19.56 3.09
N TYR A 93 9.64 -20.12 2.77
CA TYR A 93 10.37 -21.00 3.69
C TYR A 93 10.70 -20.34 5.03
N SER A 94 11.17 -19.10 5.03
CA SER A 94 11.47 -18.40 6.28
C SER A 94 10.19 -17.94 6.98
N TRP A 95 9.24 -17.40 6.20
CA TRP A 95 8.01 -16.85 6.75
C TRP A 95 7.15 -17.91 7.42
N SER A 96 7.02 -19.09 6.80
CA SER A 96 6.22 -20.20 7.34
C SER A 96 6.76 -20.80 8.64
N ASN A 97 8.04 -20.56 8.95
CA ASN A 97 8.69 -20.99 10.18
C ASN A 97 8.81 -19.87 11.21
N THR A 98 8.28 -18.68 10.93
CA THR A 98 8.25 -17.57 11.89
C THR A 98 7.26 -17.93 13.00
N PRO A 99 7.69 -17.94 14.27
CA PRO A 99 6.78 -18.14 15.39
C PRO A 99 5.70 -17.06 15.40
N LEU A 100 4.49 -17.46 15.80
CA LEU A 100 3.43 -16.51 16.15
C LEU A 100 3.83 -15.68 17.36
#